data_AF-A0A6N2CMV8-F1
#
_entry.id   AF-A0A6N2CMV8-F1
#
_cell.length_a   1.000
_cell.length_b   1.000
_cell.length_c   1.000
_cell.angle_alpha   90.00
_cell.angle_beta   90.00
_cell.angle_gamma   90.00
#
_symmetry.space_group_name_H-M   'P 1'
#
loop_
_entity.id
_entity.type
_entity.pdbx_description
1 polymer ?
#
loop_
_entity_poly.entity_id
_entity_poly.type
_entity_poly.pdbx_seq_one_letter_code
_entity_poly.pdbx_strand_id
1 'polypeptide(L)'
;MEILQAVCQLVVGLGILNVWLLRFNKATPYRGRQAGNLKEEFAAYGLPKWAIYVVGAVKLPAAVALLVGLAIPALVVPAASVLAVLMLGAIIMHFKVQDAGQKFLPASLVLLLCLVIIFI
;
A
#
# COMPACT_ATOMS: atom_id res chain seq x y z
N MET A 1 -15.60 16.74 7.69
CA MET A 1 -14.63 16.23 6.70
C MET A 1 -13.30 15.90 7.36
N GLU A 2 -12.73 16.82 8.14
CA GLU A 2 -11.47 16.63 8.89
C GLU A 2 -11.32 15.28 9.62
N ILE A 3 -12.30 14.89 10.46
CA ILE A 3 -12.22 13.63 11.22
C ILE A 3 -12.18 12.42 10.29
N LEU A 4 -12.97 12.43 9.21
CA LEU A 4 -12.99 11.34 8.24
C LEU A 4 -11.63 11.24 7.53
N GLN A 5 -11.08 12.37 7.07
CA GLN A 5 -9.77 12.43 6.42
C GLN A 5 -8.67 11.92 7.36
N ALA A 6 -8.68 12.34 8.63
CA ALA A 6 -7.74 11.87 9.65
C ALA A 6 -7.84 10.36 9.91
N VAL A 7 -9.06 9.82 10.03
CA VAL A 7 -9.27 8.36 10.18
C VAL A 7 -8.75 7.62 8.95
N CYS A 8 -9.01 8.10 7.74
CA CYS A 8 -8.48 7.50 6.52
C CYS A 8 -6.94 7.53 6.49
N GLN A 9 -6.31 8.66 6.87
CA GLN A 9 -4.85 8.78 6.97
C GLN A 9 -4.25 7.76 7.96
N LEU A 10 -4.88 7.60 9.13
CA LEU A 10 -4.46 6.63 10.14
C LEU A 10 -4.57 5.19 9.62
N VAL A 11 -5.70 4.83 9.02
CA VAL A 11 -5.93 3.48 8.47
C VAL A 11 -4.92 3.15 7.38
N VAL A 12 -4.71 4.07 6.42
CA VAL A 12 -3.77 3.88 5.32
C VAL A 12 -2.33 3.83 5.83
N GLY A 13 -1.90 4.82 6.61
CA GLY A 13 -0.53 4.93 7.09
C GLY A 13 -0.14 3.74 7.96
N LEU A 14 -0.94 3.43 8.98
CA LEU A 14 -0.67 2.30 9.87
C LEU A 14 -0.83 0.96 9.15
N GLY A 15 -1.80 0.82 8.24
CA GLY A 15 -1.99 -0.39 7.44
C GLY A 15 -0.77 -0.71 6.57
N ILE A 16 -0.20 0.30 5.91
CA ILE A 16 0.99 0.14 5.08
C ILE A 16 2.21 -0.21 5.93
N LEU A 17 2.43 0.49 7.05
CA LEU A 17 3.51 0.20 7.98
C LEU A 17 3.39 -1.21 8.57
N ASN A 18 2.20 -1.65 8.93
CA ASN A 18 1.95 -3.01 9.42
C ASN A 18 2.36 -4.07 8.38
N VAL A 19 1.97 -3.89 7.11
CA VAL A 19 2.32 -4.84 6.05
C VAL A 19 3.83 -4.90 5.81
N TRP A 20 4.50 -3.75 5.80
CA TRP A 20 5.91 -3.64 5.42
C TRP A 20 6.90 -3.82 6.55
N LEU A 21 6.51 -3.60 7.80
CA LEU A 21 7.39 -3.77 8.97
C LEU A 21 7.07 -5.06 9.74
N LEU A 22 5.79 -5.34 10.02
CA LEU A 22 5.40 -6.44 10.92
C LEU A 22 5.04 -7.73 10.17
N ARG A 23 4.44 -7.60 8.98
CA ARG A 23 3.97 -8.73 8.16
C ARG A 23 4.83 -9.01 6.94
N PHE A 24 5.99 -8.38 6.83
CA PHE A 24 6.87 -8.50 5.66
C PHE A 24 7.19 -9.95 5.30
N ASN A 25 7.54 -10.76 6.32
CA ASN A 25 7.83 -12.19 6.21
C ASN A 25 6.67 -13.09 6.65
N LYS A 26 5.43 -12.58 6.69
CA LYS A 26 4.25 -13.34 7.15
C LYS A 26 3.32 -13.70 6.00
N ALA A 27 2.79 -14.92 6.06
CA ALA A 27 1.77 -15.42 5.16
C ALA A 27 0.43 -14.73 5.46
N THR A 28 -0.32 -14.45 4.40
CA THR A 28 -1.64 -13.82 4.51
C THR A 28 -2.52 -14.30 3.36
N PRO A 29 -3.86 -14.34 3.52
CA PRO A 29 -4.76 -14.71 2.42
C PRO A 29 -4.71 -13.72 1.24
N TYR A 30 -4.13 -12.54 1.46
CA TYR A 30 -4.02 -11.49 0.45
C TYR A 30 -2.74 -11.56 -0.38
N ARG A 31 -1.80 -12.46 -0.05
CA ARG A 31 -0.54 -12.59 -0.80
C ARG A 31 -0.82 -13.04 -2.23
N GLY A 32 -0.12 -12.43 -3.19
CA GLY A 32 -0.18 -12.82 -4.59
C GLY A 32 0.25 -14.26 -4.80
N ARG A 33 -0.48 -15.00 -5.66
CA ARG A 33 -0.24 -16.42 -5.95
C ARG A 33 -0.10 -17.25 -4.65
N GLN A 34 0.81 -18.22 -4.58
CA GLN A 34 1.01 -19.05 -3.39
C GLN A 34 2.10 -18.49 -2.48
N ALA A 35 2.38 -17.18 -2.53
CA ALA A 35 3.47 -16.58 -1.78
C ALA A 35 3.20 -16.58 -0.26
N GLY A 36 4.20 -17.00 0.51
CA GLY A 36 4.20 -16.95 1.97
C GLY A 36 4.69 -15.61 2.54
N ASN A 37 5.29 -14.75 1.74
CA ASN A 37 5.82 -13.44 2.16
C ASN A 37 5.92 -12.44 0.99
N LEU A 38 6.29 -11.19 1.27
CA LEU A 38 6.43 -10.15 0.23
C LEU A 38 7.51 -10.50 -0.82
N LYS A 39 8.62 -11.13 -0.42
CA LYS A 39 9.73 -11.45 -1.34
C LYS A 39 9.27 -12.47 -2.38
N GLU A 40 8.58 -13.51 -1.94
CA GLU A 40 7.97 -14.53 -2.81
C GLU A 40 6.86 -13.94 -3.68
N GLU A 41 6.07 -13.00 -3.15
CA GLU A 41 5.01 -12.31 -3.90
C GLU A 41 5.58 -11.52 -5.08
N PHE A 42 6.64 -10.73 -4.84
CA PHE A 42 7.35 -10.00 -5.90
C PHE A 42 7.99 -10.95 -6.92
N ALA A 43 8.56 -12.07 -6.46
CA ALA A 43 9.10 -13.09 -7.36
C ALA A 43 7.99 -13.73 -8.22
N ALA A 44 6.81 -13.99 -7.65
CA ALA A 44 5.65 -14.53 -8.35
C ALA A 44 5.10 -13.55 -9.40
N TYR A 45 5.24 -12.24 -9.20
CA TYR A 45 4.94 -11.22 -10.21
C TYR A 45 5.95 -11.15 -11.36
N GLY A 46 7.06 -11.90 -11.26
CA GLY A 46 8.17 -11.86 -12.20
C GLY A 46 9.02 -10.60 -12.06
N LEU A 47 9.03 -9.97 -10.88
CA LEU A 47 9.84 -8.79 -10.60
C LEU A 47 11.23 -9.17 -10.06
N PRO A 48 12.27 -8.39 -10.37
CA PRO A 48 13.60 -8.64 -9.84
C PRO A 48 13.66 -8.36 -8.33
N LYS A 49 14.59 -9.03 -7.63
CA LYS A 49 14.74 -8.93 -6.16
C LYS A 49 14.96 -7.51 -5.65
N TRP A 50 15.49 -6.59 -6.45
CA TRP A 50 15.69 -5.19 -6.02
C TRP A 50 14.37 -4.40 -5.96
N ALA A 51 13.35 -4.79 -6.74
CA ALA A 51 12.10 -4.05 -6.85
C ALA A 51 11.34 -3.97 -5.52
N ILE A 52 11.37 -5.03 -4.70
CA ILE A 52 10.76 -5.01 -3.37
C ILE A 52 11.35 -3.92 -2.47
N TYR A 53 12.67 -3.72 -2.53
CA TYR A 53 13.34 -2.72 -1.69
C TYR A 53 13.07 -1.31 -2.21
N VAL A 54 12.99 -1.10 -3.53
CA VAL A 54 12.60 0.18 -4.12
C VAL A 54 11.16 0.53 -3.75
N VAL A 55 10.21 -0.40 -3.92
CA VAL A 55 8.82 -0.17 -3.53
C VAL A 55 8.73 0.12 -2.03
N GLY A 56 9.44 -0.62 -1.18
CA GLY A 56 9.49 -0.38 0.26
C GLY A 56 10.07 0.97 0.64
N ALA A 57 11.18 1.36 0.00
CA ALA A 57 11.87 2.63 0.23
C ALA A 57 11.00 3.84 -0.14
N VAL A 58 10.07 3.70 -1.07
CA VAL A 58 9.09 4.76 -1.39
C VAL A 58 7.87 4.68 -0.48
N LYS A 59 7.36 3.46 -0.23
CA LYS A 59 6.10 3.21 0.45
C LYS A 59 6.16 3.50 1.96
N LEU A 60 7.29 3.19 2.60
CA LEU A 60 7.48 3.46 4.03
C LEU A 60 7.53 4.97 4.34
N PRO A 61 8.35 5.80 3.69
CA PRO A 61 8.32 7.26 3.89
C PRO A 61 6.97 7.88 3.53
N ALA A 62 6.32 7.43 2.45
CA ALA A 62 4.99 7.95 2.09
C ALA A 62 3.95 7.63 3.17
N ALA A 63 3.98 6.43 3.76
CA ALA A 63 3.10 6.10 4.88
C ALA A 63 3.38 6.93 6.14
N VAL A 64 4.66 7.16 6.47
CA VAL A 64 5.03 8.03 7.59
C VAL A 64 4.63 9.47 7.32
N ALA A 65 4.90 10.00 6.13
CA ALA A 65 4.51 11.35 5.72
C ALA A 65 2.98 11.54 5.78
N LEU A 66 2.21 10.51 5.40
CA LEU A 66 0.75 10.55 5.54
C LEU A 66 0.31 10.66 7.00
N LEU A 67 0.99 9.97 7.94
CA LEU A 67 0.68 10.09 9.38
C LEU A 67 1.12 11.44 9.95
N VAL A 68 2.29 11.94 9.55
CA VAL A 68 2.75 13.29 9.91
C VAL A 68 1.83 14.36 9.31
N GLY A 69 1.14 14.04 8.22
CA GLY A 69 0.08 14.83 7.59
C GLY A 69 -1.01 15.31 8.55
N LEU A 70 -1.27 14.56 9.63
CA LEU A 70 -2.20 14.95 10.71
C LEU A 70 -1.77 16.23 11.44
N ALA A 71 -0.46 16.50 11.51
CA ALA A 71 0.10 17.71 12.09
C ALA A 71 0.57 18.71 11.02
N ILE A 72 0.94 18.23 9.83
CA ILE A 72 1.45 19.04 8.71
C ILE A 72 0.61 18.74 7.45
N PRO A 73 -0.54 19.42 7.25
CA PRO A 73 -1.49 19.10 6.18
C PRO A 73 -0.90 19.13 4.76
N ALA A 74 0.14 19.95 4.53
CA ALA A 74 0.83 20.04 3.24
C ALA A 74 1.44 18.71 2.76
N LEU A 75 1.65 17.72 3.65
CA LEU A 75 2.18 16.41 3.31
C LEU A 75 1.10 15.42 2.83
N VAL A 76 -0.17 15.67 3.14
CA VAL A 76 -1.27 14.70 2.97
C VAL A 76 -1.46 14.32 1.51
N VAL A 77 -1.69 15.30 0.63
CA VAL A 77 -1.97 15.06 -0.79
C VAL A 77 -0.76 14.43 -1.52
N PRO A 78 0.49 14.92 -1.37
CA PRO A 78 1.66 14.25 -1.95
C PRO A 78 1.83 12.81 -1.47
N ALA A 79 1.71 12.56 -0.17
CA ALA A 79 1.88 11.23 0.40
C ALA A 79 0.80 10.25 -0.08
N ALA A 80 -0.47 10.66 -0.05
CA ALA A 80 -1.60 9.87 -0.52
C ALA A 80 -1.49 9.58 -2.03
N SER A 81 -1.02 10.55 -2.83
CA SER A 81 -0.83 10.38 -4.28
C SER A 81 0.25 9.34 -4.59
N VAL A 82 1.38 9.37 -3.89
CA VAL A 82 2.44 8.36 -4.03
C VAL A 82 1.90 6.97 -3.69
N LEU A 83 1.17 6.84 -2.58
CA LEU A 83 0.57 5.56 -2.19
C LEU A 83 -0.49 5.08 -3.19
N ALA A 84 -1.31 5.97 -3.74
CA ALA A 84 -2.31 5.66 -4.76
C ALA A 84 -1.64 5.07 -6.02
N VAL A 85 -0.59 5.70 -6.52
CA VAL A 85 0.18 5.20 -7.68
C VAL A 85 0.77 3.82 -7.39
N LEU A 86 1.33 3.61 -6.19
CA LEU A 86 1.86 2.31 -5.79
C LEU A 86 0.76 1.25 -5.65
N MET A 87 -0.46 1.61 -5.21
CA MET A 87 -1.58 0.67 -5.12
C MET A 87 -2.09 0.28 -6.50
N LEU A 88 -2.15 1.23 -7.44
CA LEU A 88 -2.45 0.93 -8.84
C LEU A 88 -1.45 -0.08 -9.40
N GLY A 89 -0.15 0.14 -9.19
CA GLY A 89 0.89 -0.81 -9.58
C GLY A 89 0.69 -2.20 -8.98
N ALA A 90 0.32 -2.29 -7.69
CA ALA A 90 0.05 -3.56 -7.02
C ALA A 90 -1.17 -4.29 -7.62
N ILE A 91 -2.26 -3.57 -7.89
CA ILE A 91 -3.47 -4.13 -8.53
C ILE A 91 -3.14 -4.66 -9.92
N ILE A 92 -2.37 -3.90 -10.72
CA ILE A 92 -1.91 -4.33 -12.05
C ILE A 92 -1.09 -5.64 -11.93
N MET A 93 -0.21 -5.76 -10.93
CA MET A 93 0.56 -6.99 -10.72
C MET A 93 -0.34 -8.19 -10.37
N HIS A 94 -1.36 -8.01 -9.52
CA HIS A 94 -2.32 -9.06 -9.22
C HIS A 94 -3.12 -9.49 -10.46
N PHE A 95 -3.52 -8.54 -11.32
CA PHE A 95 -4.18 -8.87 -12.59
C PHE A 95 -3.24 -9.59 -13.55
N LYS A 96 -1.98 -9.15 -13.65
CA LYS A 96 -0.95 -9.78 -14.48
C LYS A 96 -0.78 -11.27 -14.15
N VAL A 97 -0.86 -11.65 -12.88
CA VAL A 97 -0.72 -13.05 -12.43
C VAL A 97 -2.05 -13.77 -12.21
N GLN A 98 -3.16 -13.12 -12.62
CA GLN A 98 -4.53 -13.64 -12.55
C GLN A 98 -4.92 -14.09 -11.14
N ASP A 99 -4.61 -13.27 -10.14
CA ASP A 99 -5.03 -13.54 -8.76
C ASP A 99 -6.54 -13.38 -8.58
N ALA A 100 -7.09 -14.17 -7.67
CA ALA A 100 -8.49 -14.05 -7.25
C ALA A 100 -8.78 -12.66 -6.63
N GLY A 101 -10.03 -12.21 -6.76
CA GLY A 101 -10.56 -10.94 -6.24
C GLY A 101 -10.08 -10.55 -4.84
N GLN A 102 -10.08 -11.53 -3.94
CA GLN A 102 -9.75 -11.35 -2.54
C GLN A 102 -8.32 -10.87 -2.32
N LYS A 103 -7.37 -11.20 -3.20
CA LYS A 103 -5.95 -10.92 -2.97
C LYS A 103 -5.57 -9.46 -3.19
N PHE A 104 -6.18 -8.81 -4.17
CA PHE A 104 -5.96 -7.39 -4.40
C PHE A 104 -6.93 -6.50 -3.62
N LEU A 105 -7.83 -7.07 -2.82
CA LEU A 105 -8.78 -6.31 -1.99
C LEU A 105 -8.06 -5.27 -1.09
N PRO A 106 -6.96 -5.59 -0.38
CA PRO A 106 -6.27 -4.58 0.42
C PRO A 106 -5.71 -3.43 -0.42
N ALA A 107 -5.15 -3.73 -1.60
CA ALA A 107 -4.61 -2.71 -2.50
C ALA A 107 -5.73 -1.80 -3.04
N SER A 108 -6.88 -2.36 -3.43
CA SER A 108 -8.05 -1.61 -3.89
C SER A 108 -8.66 -0.74 -2.79
N LEU A 109 -8.77 -1.25 -1.57
CA LEU A 109 -9.29 -0.47 -0.44
C LEU A 109 -8.36 0.69 -0.09
N VAL A 110 -7.04 0.43 -0.02
CA VAL A 110 -6.08 1.52 0.22
C VAL A 110 -6.09 2.54 -0.91
N LEU A 111 -6.21 2.13 -2.17
CA LEU A 111 -6.35 3.05 -3.30
C LEU A 111 -7.59 3.94 -3.13
N LEU A 112 -8.75 3.34 -2.84
CA LEU A 112 -9.98 4.08 -2.60
C LEU A 112 -9.82 5.09 -1.45
N LEU A 113 -9.22 4.67 -0.33
CA LEU A 113 -8.98 5.55 0.80
C LEU A 113 -7.99 6.69 0.45
N CYS A 114 -6.96 6.43 -0.35
CA CYS A 114 -6.06 7.48 -0.84
C CYS A 114 -6.82 8.49 -1.72
N LEU A 115 -7.69 8.03 -2.62
CA LEU A 115 -8.52 8.92 -3.44
C LEU A 115 -9.48 9.74 -2.57
N VAL A 116 -10.12 9.13 -1.57
CA VAL A 116 -10.94 9.84 -0.59
C VAL A 116 -10.10 10.93 0.07
N ILE A 117 -8.94 10.61 0.65
CA ILE A 117 -8.05 11.58 1.30
C ILE A 117 -7.68 12.76 0.38
N ILE A 118 -7.45 12.50 -0.91
CA ILE A 118 -7.04 13.54 -1.88
C ILE A 118 -8.19 14.49 -2.23
N PHE A 119 -9.44 14.01 -2.26
CA PHE A 119 -10.58 14.77 -2.77
C PHE A 119 -11.55 15.28 -1.68
N ILE A 120 -11.28 15.00 -0.40
CA ILE A 120 -12.11 15.46 0.73
C ILE A 120 -11.44 16.48 1.63
#